data_AF-A0A956F120-F1
#
_entry.id   AF-A0A956F120-F1
#
_cell.length_a   1.000
_cell.length_b   1.000
_cell.length_c   1.000
_cell.angle_alpha   90.00
_cell.angle_beta   90.00
_cell.angle_gamma   90.00
#
_symmetry.space_group_name_H-M   'P 1'
#
loop_
_entity.id
_entity.type
_entity.pdbx_description
1 polymer ?
#
loop_
_entity_poly.entity_id
_entity_poly.type
_entity_poly.pdbx_seq_one_letter_code
_entity_poly.pdbx_strand_id
1 'polypeptide(L)'
;IYRLADARINQGALLEQATELRTKRLRVQSEKEELSLAALKQRVLRPPGALDERLGRRSALLEALTTHSHDYRRVTATLWQRRLETAKRMGLESPDEIELPHPESAALASAWLDKTQDAWLSLGPDSLSHVLELGLDVREDHGWPARINPHTLRRLLDEGELFRSLNLDPGPLPQALGGASFLRALARVGAAWHDAASPKDQPFVVSFDPYGLRRRSVGARFALLTLNPSYVRRKLELSGPRLSQHLRCTAISLLWETRLAALRVLLRASASYSTERLQQTFEEQARRATGTALDPRLCGALVELHPDDAQRFLGAHLAAQEVEQLRDAHDEDWFRNPRGIDQMRSEAARPPFSEVPSVDFEPLARALLDYLG
;
A
#
# COMPACT_ATOMS: atom_id res chain seq x y z
N ILE A 1 21.19 -12.17 -0.55
CA ILE A 1 21.31 -13.66 -0.55
C ILE A 1 20.06 -14.30 0.09
N TYR A 2 19.69 -13.92 1.31
CA TYR A 2 18.49 -14.44 2.01
C TYR A 2 17.21 -14.50 1.16
N ARG A 3 16.72 -13.38 0.60
CA ARG A 3 15.46 -13.36 -0.18
C ARG A 3 15.45 -14.28 -1.41
N LEU A 4 16.59 -14.40 -2.09
CA LEU A 4 16.72 -15.30 -3.25
C LEU A 4 16.68 -16.77 -2.82
N ALA A 5 17.34 -17.10 -1.71
CA ALA A 5 17.30 -18.43 -1.14
C ALA A 5 15.90 -18.76 -0.60
N ASP A 6 15.25 -17.84 0.11
CA ASP A 6 13.88 -17.97 0.61
C ASP A 6 12.89 -18.28 -0.52
N ALA A 7 12.90 -17.47 -1.59
CA ALA A 7 12.04 -17.68 -2.76
C ALA A 7 12.29 -19.03 -3.45
N ARG A 8 13.56 -19.46 -3.53
CA ARG A 8 13.92 -20.75 -4.13
C ARG A 8 13.51 -21.93 -3.27
N ILE A 9 13.75 -21.88 -1.96
CA ILE A 9 13.39 -22.93 -1.00
C ILE A 9 11.87 -23.10 -0.93
N ASN A 10 11.13 -21.99 -1.01
CA ASN A 10 9.68 -21.96 -0.86
C ASN A 10 8.91 -21.94 -2.19
N GLN A 11 9.58 -22.19 -3.32
CA GLN A 11 8.99 -22.16 -4.67
C GLN A 11 7.72 -23.05 -4.79
N GLY A 12 7.73 -24.25 -4.21
CA GLY A 12 6.57 -25.16 -4.26
C GLY A 12 5.33 -24.59 -3.57
N ALA A 13 5.51 -23.99 -2.39
CA ALA A 13 4.40 -23.36 -1.65
C ALA A 13 3.93 -22.07 -2.33
N LEU A 14 4.83 -21.31 -2.96
CA LEU A 14 4.48 -20.15 -3.79
C LEU A 14 3.63 -20.57 -5.01
N LEU A 15 3.96 -21.71 -5.63
CA LEU A 15 3.18 -22.27 -6.74
C LEU A 15 1.80 -22.77 -6.30
N GLU A 16 1.71 -23.43 -5.15
CA GLU A 16 0.44 -23.85 -4.54
C GLU A 16 -0.45 -22.62 -4.26
N GLN A 17 0.13 -21.57 -3.66
CA GLN A 17 -0.58 -20.32 -3.38
C GLN A 17 -1.11 -19.67 -4.65
N ALA A 18 -0.28 -19.61 -5.70
CA ALA A 18 -0.69 -19.06 -7.00
C ALA A 18 -1.80 -19.89 -7.65
N THR A 19 -1.76 -21.21 -7.52
CA THR A 19 -2.77 -22.15 -8.03
C THR A 19 -4.12 -21.94 -7.35
N GLU A 20 -4.14 -21.89 -6.01
CA GLU A 20 -5.36 -21.62 -5.23
C GLU A 20 -5.94 -20.24 -5.56
N LEU A 21 -5.09 -19.25 -5.81
CA LEU A 21 -5.51 -17.90 -6.13
C LEU A 21 -6.10 -17.76 -7.54
N ARG A 22 -5.49 -18.40 -8.55
CA ARG A 22 -5.75 -18.08 -9.97
C ARG A 22 -6.44 -19.19 -10.76
N THR A 23 -6.22 -20.44 -10.39
CA THR A 23 -6.61 -21.59 -11.23
C THR A 23 -7.91 -22.22 -10.76
N LYS A 24 -8.09 -22.40 -9.45
CA LYS A 24 -9.28 -23.01 -8.88
C LYS A 24 -10.52 -22.16 -9.16
N ARG A 25 -11.56 -22.81 -9.70
CA ARG A 25 -12.82 -22.17 -10.09
C ARG A 25 -13.87 -22.37 -9.00
N LEU A 26 -14.58 -21.30 -8.67
CA LEU A 26 -15.52 -21.21 -7.57
C LEU A 26 -16.88 -20.80 -8.13
N ARG A 27 -17.92 -21.54 -7.74
CA ARG A 27 -19.31 -21.18 -8.06
C ARG A 27 -19.84 -20.24 -6.98
N VAL A 28 -20.06 -18.98 -7.36
CA VAL A 28 -20.61 -17.96 -6.47
C VAL A 28 -22.08 -17.75 -6.81
N GLN A 29 -22.98 -17.90 -5.84
CA GLN A 29 -24.44 -17.87 -6.10
C GLN A 29 -24.92 -16.57 -6.77
N SER A 30 -24.29 -15.44 -6.45
CA SER A 30 -24.60 -14.12 -7.00
C SER A 30 -24.01 -13.86 -8.39
N GLU A 31 -23.22 -14.79 -8.94
CA GLU A 31 -22.53 -14.64 -10.21
C GLU A 31 -22.91 -15.75 -11.19
N LYS A 32 -23.00 -15.41 -12.48
CA LYS A 32 -23.40 -16.36 -13.53
C LYS A 32 -22.25 -17.28 -13.96
N GLU A 33 -21.02 -16.84 -13.73
CA GLU A 33 -19.80 -17.50 -14.17
C GLU A 33 -19.01 -18.04 -12.97
N GLU A 34 -18.19 -19.06 -13.21
CA GLU A 34 -17.24 -19.52 -12.21
C GLU A 34 -16.05 -18.57 -12.12
N LEU A 35 -15.75 -18.12 -10.90
CA LEU A 35 -14.68 -17.16 -10.64
C LEU A 35 -13.48 -17.85 -10.01
N SER A 36 -12.28 -17.42 -10.36
CA SER A 36 -11.12 -17.71 -9.51
C SER A 36 -11.15 -16.83 -8.27
N LEU A 37 -10.39 -17.18 -7.22
CA LEU A 37 -10.30 -16.36 -6.02
C LEU A 37 -9.75 -14.95 -6.34
N ALA A 38 -8.81 -14.84 -7.28
CA ALA A 38 -8.31 -13.56 -7.80
C ALA A 38 -9.42 -12.73 -8.47
N ALA A 39 -10.23 -13.36 -9.31
CA ALA A 39 -11.35 -12.68 -9.98
C ALA A 39 -12.42 -12.25 -8.96
N LEU A 40 -12.71 -13.09 -7.96
CA LEU A 40 -13.63 -12.77 -6.87
C LEU A 40 -13.14 -11.56 -6.06
N LYS A 41 -11.84 -11.52 -5.70
CA LYS A 41 -11.23 -10.35 -5.04
C LYS A 41 -11.37 -9.08 -5.87
N GLN A 42 -11.10 -9.15 -7.17
CA GLN A 42 -11.29 -7.99 -8.06
C GLN A 42 -12.76 -7.55 -8.10
N ARG A 43 -13.70 -8.50 -8.10
CA ARG A 43 -15.14 -8.22 -8.12
C ARG A 43 -15.64 -7.57 -6.83
N VAL A 44 -15.12 -7.99 -5.67
CA VAL A 44 -15.37 -7.35 -4.36
C VAL A 44 -15.00 -5.86 -4.40
N LEU A 45 -13.88 -5.52 -5.04
CA LEU A 45 -13.43 -4.12 -5.14
C LEU A 45 -14.29 -3.30 -6.11
N ARG A 46 -14.74 -3.90 -7.22
CA ARG A 46 -15.57 -3.20 -8.23
C ARG A 46 -16.84 -3.99 -8.59
N PRO A 47 -17.82 -4.03 -7.68
CA PRO A 47 -19.15 -4.48 -8.04
C PRO A 47 -19.78 -3.45 -9.01
N PRO A 48 -20.53 -3.89 -10.02
CA PRO A 48 -21.27 -2.98 -10.89
C PRO A 48 -22.51 -2.45 -10.16
N GLY A 49 -23.08 -1.34 -10.64
CA GLY A 49 -24.38 -0.81 -10.19
C GLY A 49 -24.31 0.55 -9.48
N ALA A 50 -25.46 1.04 -9.04
CA ALA A 50 -25.58 2.21 -8.17
C ALA A 50 -24.97 1.95 -6.79
N LEU A 51 -24.76 2.97 -5.95
CA LEU A 51 -24.08 2.80 -4.65
C LEU A 51 -24.72 1.71 -3.77
N ASP A 52 -26.05 1.74 -3.58
CA ASP A 52 -26.75 0.77 -2.73
C ASP A 52 -26.65 -0.66 -3.28
N GLU A 53 -26.81 -0.82 -4.60
CA GLU A 53 -26.62 -2.10 -5.29
C GLU A 53 -25.18 -2.61 -5.15
N ARG A 54 -24.20 -1.71 -5.25
CA ARG A 54 -22.78 -2.02 -5.07
C ARG A 54 -22.50 -2.51 -3.66
N LEU A 55 -23.05 -1.85 -2.64
CA LEU A 55 -22.85 -2.27 -1.25
C LEU A 55 -23.49 -3.64 -0.98
N GLY A 56 -24.73 -3.86 -1.41
CA GLY A 56 -25.40 -5.16 -1.28
C GLY A 56 -24.66 -6.28 -2.00
N ARG A 57 -24.26 -6.06 -3.26
CA ARG A 57 -23.49 -7.05 -4.03
C ARG A 57 -22.10 -7.28 -3.45
N ARG A 58 -21.42 -6.24 -2.97
CA ARG A 58 -20.11 -6.37 -2.30
C ARG A 58 -20.20 -7.27 -1.07
N SER A 59 -21.24 -7.10 -0.25
CA SER A 59 -21.46 -7.94 0.93
C SER A 59 -21.62 -9.41 0.56
N ALA A 60 -22.43 -9.74 -0.46
CA ALA A 60 -22.56 -11.11 -0.95
C ALA A 60 -21.23 -11.69 -1.50
N LEU A 61 -20.44 -10.88 -2.21
CA LEU A 61 -19.13 -11.29 -2.73
C LEU A 61 -18.10 -11.47 -1.60
N LEU A 62 -18.16 -10.66 -0.53
CA LEU A 62 -17.33 -10.80 0.65
C LEU A 62 -17.65 -12.08 1.43
N GLU A 63 -18.92 -12.45 1.53
CA GLU A 63 -19.34 -13.72 2.12
C GLU A 63 -18.79 -14.92 1.32
N ALA A 64 -18.89 -14.86 -0.01
CA ALA A 64 -18.30 -15.85 -0.89
C ALA A 64 -16.77 -15.92 -0.72
N LEU A 65 -16.09 -14.77 -0.63
CA LEU A 65 -14.65 -14.70 -0.41
C LEU A 65 -14.25 -15.34 0.92
N THR A 66 -15.02 -15.08 1.97
CA THR A 66 -14.84 -15.65 3.31
C THR A 66 -14.96 -17.18 3.26
N THR A 67 -15.99 -17.67 2.58
CA THR A 67 -16.29 -19.09 2.44
C THR A 67 -15.22 -19.85 1.65
N HIS A 68 -14.76 -19.28 0.52
CA HIS A 68 -13.91 -20.00 -0.42
C HIS A 68 -12.40 -19.78 -0.22
N SER A 69 -11.99 -18.95 0.74
CA SER A 69 -10.56 -18.62 0.95
C SER A 69 -9.79 -19.59 1.84
N HIS A 70 -10.43 -20.62 2.40
CA HIS A 70 -9.81 -21.53 3.38
C HIS A 70 -8.43 -22.05 2.95
N ASP A 71 -8.36 -22.68 1.77
CA ASP A 71 -7.12 -23.30 1.29
C ASP A 71 -6.04 -22.27 0.98
N TYR A 72 -6.42 -21.16 0.36
CA TYR A 72 -5.51 -20.04 0.11
C TYR A 72 -4.91 -19.47 1.41
N ARG A 73 -5.72 -19.34 2.46
CA ARG A 73 -5.27 -18.88 3.78
C ARG A 73 -4.32 -19.87 4.44
N ARG A 74 -4.65 -21.17 4.40
CA ARG A 74 -3.79 -22.24 4.89
C ARG A 74 -2.41 -22.19 4.23
N VAL A 75 -2.36 -22.12 2.90
CA VAL A 75 -1.10 -22.06 2.14
C VAL A 75 -0.32 -20.78 2.47
N THR A 76 -1.00 -19.65 2.63
CA THR A 76 -0.37 -18.39 3.03
C THR A 76 0.27 -18.48 4.42
N ALA A 77 -0.42 -19.05 5.41
CA ALA A 77 0.15 -19.27 6.73
C ALA A 77 1.35 -20.22 6.70
N THR A 78 1.26 -21.32 5.94
CA THR A 78 2.38 -22.24 5.71
C THR A 78 3.59 -21.55 5.10
N LEU A 79 3.40 -20.63 4.16
CA LEU A 79 4.50 -19.84 3.60
C LEU A 79 5.22 -19.03 4.68
N TRP A 80 4.50 -18.34 5.57
CA TRP A 80 5.11 -17.57 6.65
C TRP A 80 5.85 -18.44 7.67
N GLN A 81 5.30 -19.60 8.03
CA GLN A 81 5.99 -20.57 8.88
C GLN A 81 7.30 -21.09 8.24
N ARG A 82 7.28 -21.38 6.94
CA ARG A 82 8.48 -21.83 6.20
C ARG A 82 9.54 -20.73 6.07
N ARG A 83 9.14 -19.47 6.04
CA ARG A 83 10.07 -18.32 6.09
C ARG A 83 10.78 -18.25 7.43
N LEU A 84 10.06 -18.43 8.53
CA LEU A 84 10.66 -18.55 9.87
C LEU A 84 11.63 -19.73 9.96
N GLU A 85 11.26 -20.89 9.42
CA GLU A 85 12.16 -22.06 9.36
C GLU A 85 13.42 -21.76 8.54
N THR A 86 13.27 -21.08 7.39
CA THR A 86 14.40 -20.70 6.53
C THR A 86 15.34 -19.74 7.25
N ALA A 87 14.81 -18.74 7.96
CA ALA A 87 15.60 -17.83 8.79
C ALA A 87 16.41 -18.58 9.87
N LYS A 88 15.76 -19.49 10.60
CA LYS A 88 16.42 -20.34 11.60
C LYS A 88 17.55 -21.19 11.04
N ARG A 89 17.35 -21.78 9.85
CA ARG A 89 18.39 -22.55 9.15
C ARG A 89 19.57 -21.69 8.69
N MET A 90 19.36 -20.38 8.54
CA MET A 90 20.42 -19.41 8.21
C MET A 90 21.04 -18.76 9.44
N GLY A 91 20.69 -19.23 10.66
CA GLY A 91 21.27 -18.72 11.92
C GLY A 91 20.60 -17.46 12.47
N LEU A 92 19.40 -17.11 11.98
CA LEU A 92 18.59 -16.00 12.50
C LEU A 92 17.51 -16.55 13.45
N GLU A 93 17.16 -15.82 14.49
CA GLU A 93 15.99 -16.09 15.33
C GLU A 93 14.68 -15.91 14.54
N SER A 94 14.64 -14.91 13.65
CA SER A 94 13.46 -14.61 12.84
C SER A 94 13.80 -13.93 11.49
N PRO A 95 12.88 -13.96 10.49
CA PRO A 95 13.05 -13.16 9.27
C PRO A 95 13.15 -11.66 9.55
N ASP A 96 12.55 -11.21 10.64
CA ASP A 96 12.39 -9.79 10.99
C ASP A 96 13.71 -9.14 11.40
N GLU A 97 14.73 -9.90 11.83
CA GLU A 97 16.09 -9.37 12.11
C GLU A 97 16.74 -8.66 10.92
N ILE A 98 16.36 -9.06 9.71
CA ILE A 98 16.87 -8.49 8.47
C ILE A 98 15.76 -7.81 7.67
N GLU A 99 14.51 -8.26 7.80
CA GLU A 99 13.38 -7.72 7.05
C GLU A 99 12.75 -6.49 7.68
N LEU A 100 12.87 -6.25 9.00
CA LEU A 100 12.28 -5.06 9.57
C LEU A 100 13.17 -3.85 9.32
N PRO A 101 12.60 -2.72 8.83
CA PRO A 101 13.35 -1.48 8.73
C PRO A 101 13.72 -0.94 10.13
N HIS A 102 12.86 -1.13 11.13
CA HIS A 102 13.07 -0.64 12.48
C HIS A 102 12.62 -1.68 13.51
N PRO A 103 13.36 -1.95 14.60
CA PRO A 103 12.98 -2.95 15.60
C PRO A 103 11.61 -2.65 16.24
N GLU A 104 11.27 -1.36 16.37
CA GLU A 104 9.98 -0.92 16.95
C GLU A 104 8.85 -0.81 15.93
N SER A 105 8.98 -1.37 14.71
CA SER A 105 7.96 -1.24 13.64
C SER A 105 6.55 -1.62 14.11
N ALA A 106 6.41 -2.65 14.95
CA ALA A 106 5.12 -3.06 15.50
C ALA A 106 4.56 -2.06 16.53
N ALA A 107 5.40 -1.51 17.41
CA ALA A 107 4.99 -0.49 18.37
C ALA A 107 4.56 0.80 17.64
N LEU A 108 5.32 1.21 16.63
CA LEU A 108 5.00 2.32 15.74
C LEU A 108 3.67 2.10 15.01
N ALA A 109 3.44 0.90 14.46
CA ALA A 109 2.18 0.56 13.80
C ALA A 109 0.98 0.64 14.76
N SER A 110 1.11 0.15 15.99
CA SER A 110 0.06 0.27 17.01
C SER A 110 -0.22 1.74 17.35
N ALA A 111 0.83 2.52 17.64
CA ALA A 111 0.71 3.93 17.97
C ALA A 111 0.05 4.75 16.85
N TRP A 112 0.31 4.41 15.59
CA TRP A 112 -0.38 5.02 14.45
C TRP A 112 -1.88 4.73 14.42
N LEU A 113 -2.28 3.48 14.68
CA LEU A 113 -3.70 3.12 14.75
C LEU A 113 -4.42 3.91 15.86
N ASP A 114 -3.77 4.07 17.01
CA ASP A 114 -4.30 4.84 18.15
C ASP A 114 -4.39 6.33 17.81
N LYS A 115 -3.33 6.94 17.26
CA LYS A 115 -3.29 8.37 16.89
C LYS A 115 -4.37 8.75 15.87
N THR A 116 -4.76 7.82 15.01
CA THR A 116 -5.73 8.07 13.93
C THR A 116 -7.12 7.49 14.19
N GLN A 117 -7.36 6.94 15.38
CA GLN A 117 -8.60 6.22 15.69
C GLN A 117 -9.83 7.13 15.61
N ASP A 118 -9.78 8.30 16.26
CA ASP A 118 -10.94 9.20 16.35
C ASP A 118 -11.34 9.74 14.98
N ALA A 119 -10.36 10.17 14.18
CA ALA A 119 -10.58 10.63 12.82
C ALA A 119 -11.09 9.53 11.89
N TRP A 120 -10.70 8.27 12.12
CA TRP A 120 -11.24 7.15 11.35
C TRP A 120 -12.68 6.81 11.75
N LEU A 121 -12.98 6.80 13.05
CA LEU A 121 -14.33 6.51 13.54
C LEU A 121 -15.34 7.61 13.20
N SER A 122 -14.91 8.87 13.08
CA SER A 122 -15.77 9.98 12.67
C SER A 122 -16.30 9.84 11.23
N LEU A 123 -15.65 9.03 10.39
CA LEU A 123 -16.12 8.67 9.04
C LEU A 123 -17.28 7.68 9.06
N GLY A 124 -17.63 7.12 10.22
CA GLY A 124 -18.73 6.17 10.40
C GLY A 124 -18.59 4.83 9.65
N PRO A 125 -17.42 4.16 9.68
CA PRO A 125 -17.29 2.83 9.08
C PRO A 125 -18.16 1.81 9.84
N ASP A 126 -19.23 1.35 9.22
CA ASP A 126 -20.20 0.41 9.82
C ASP A 126 -19.98 -1.04 9.40
N SER A 127 -19.41 -1.24 8.21
CA SER A 127 -19.26 -2.54 7.56
C SER A 127 -17.99 -2.59 6.72
N LEU A 128 -17.49 -3.80 6.45
CA LEU A 128 -16.35 -3.96 5.55
C LEU A 128 -16.65 -3.43 4.13
N SER A 129 -17.89 -3.58 3.66
CA SER A 129 -18.33 -3.04 2.37
C SER A 129 -18.19 -1.51 2.32
N HIS A 130 -18.53 -0.82 3.42
CA HIS A 130 -18.38 0.62 3.55
C HIS A 130 -16.90 1.03 3.72
N VAL A 131 -16.11 0.31 4.52
CA VAL A 131 -14.65 0.53 4.64
C VAL A 131 -13.96 0.44 3.28
N LEU A 132 -14.31 -0.56 2.46
CA LEU A 132 -13.79 -0.69 1.11
C LEU A 132 -14.23 0.46 0.18
N GLU A 133 -15.46 0.98 0.35
CA GLU A 133 -15.93 2.13 -0.43
C GLU A 133 -15.14 3.40 -0.08
N LEU A 134 -14.92 3.66 1.22
CA LEU A 134 -14.11 4.77 1.70
C LEU A 134 -12.67 4.67 1.19
N GLY A 135 -12.08 3.49 1.33
CA GLY A 135 -10.67 3.26 1.00
C GLY A 135 -10.34 3.21 -0.49
N LEU A 136 -11.32 2.94 -1.35
CA LEU A 136 -11.11 2.89 -2.81
C LEU A 136 -11.26 4.25 -3.49
N ASP A 137 -11.94 5.20 -2.84
CA ASP A 137 -12.35 6.48 -3.42
C ASP A 137 -13.08 6.27 -4.77
N VAL A 138 -14.21 5.55 -4.70
CA VAL A 138 -15.11 5.30 -5.86
C VAL A 138 -16.24 6.33 -5.94
N ARG A 139 -16.24 7.33 -5.04
CA ARG A 139 -17.28 8.36 -5.00
C ARG A 139 -16.97 9.38 -6.10
N GLU A 140 -17.87 9.53 -7.07
CA GLU A 140 -17.89 10.59 -8.10
C GLU A 140 -16.62 10.78 -8.98
N ASP A 141 -16.79 11.46 -10.13
CA ASP A 141 -15.69 11.78 -11.03
C ASP A 141 -14.85 12.94 -10.46
N HIS A 142 -13.90 12.61 -9.59
CA HIS A 142 -12.96 13.52 -8.95
C HIS A 142 -11.82 13.98 -9.90
N GLY A 143 -12.06 14.03 -11.20
CA GLY A 143 -11.09 14.46 -12.21
C GLY A 143 -10.02 13.42 -12.55
N TRP A 144 -10.10 12.23 -11.95
CA TRP A 144 -9.20 11.13 -12.27
C TRP A 144 -9.44 10.64 -13.70
N PRO A 145 -8.38 10.35 -14.48
CA PRO A 145 -8.54 9.75 -15.79
C PRO A 145 -9.31 8.43 -15.77
N ALA A 146 -9.99 8.07 -16.86
CA ALA A 146 -10.76 6.81 -16.91
C ALA A 146 -9.88 5.54 -16.88
N ARG A 147 -8.58 5.64 -17.18
CA ARG A 147 -7.65 4.51 -17.28
C ARG A 147 -6.30 4.88 -16.68
N ILE A 148 -5.63 3.90 -16.08
CA ILE A 148 -4.24 4.00 -15.64
C ILE A 148 -3.38 3.28 -16.68
N ASN A 149 -2.59 4.03 -17.42
CA ASN A 149 -1.62 3.52 -18.40
C ASN A 149 -0.39 4.46 -18.42
N PRO A 150 0.74 4.05 -19.06
CA PRO A 150 1.95 4.87 -19.07
C PRO A 150 1.77 6.27 -19.64
N HIS A 151 0.93 6.44 -20.68
CA HIS A 151 0.65 7.76 -21.26
C HIS A 151 -0.10 8.66 -20.29
N THR A 152 -1.13 8.14 -19.61
CA THR A 152 -1.87 8.87 -18.59
C THR A 152 -0.99 9.28 -17.42
N LEU A 153 -0.16 8.37 -16.91
CA LEU A 153 0.76 8.66 -15.80
C LEU A 153 1.83 9.68 -16.23
N ARG A 154 2.34 9.57 -17.45
CA ARG A 154 3.21 10.60 -18.02
C ARG A 154 2.51 11.94 -18.00
N ARG A 155 1.30 12.08 -18.55
CA ARG A 155 0.56 13.36 -18.54
C ARG A 155 0.39 13.96 -17.12
N LEU A 156 0.09 13.11 -16.13
CA LEU A 156 -0.05 13.52 -14.74
C LEU A 156 1.26 14.00 -14.12
N LEU A 157 2.39 13.48 -14.60
CA LEU A 157 3.71 13.74 -14.01
C LEU A 157 4.64 14.58 -14.91
N ASP A 158 4.30 14.81 -16.19
CA ASP A 158 5.14 15.51 -17.19
C ASP A 158 5.29 16.96 -16.74
N GLU A 159 6.29 17.18 -15.90
CA GLU A 159 6.64 18.44 -15.26
C GLU A 159 8.17 18.55 -15.33
N GLY A 160 8.63 19.19 -16.40
CA GLY A 160 10.02 19.60 -16.58
C GLY A 160 11.03 18.46 -16.56
N GLU A 161 12.08 18.66 -15.76
CA GLU A 161 13.31 17.87 -15.76
C GLU A 161 13.25 16.61 -14.88
N LEU A 162 12.13 16.36 -14.19
CA LEU A 162 12.04 15.30 -13.18
C LEU A 162 12.41 13.91 -13.75
N PHE A 163 11.98 13.62 -14.98
CA PHE A 163 12.23 12.35 -15.66
C PHE A 163 13.32 12.41 -16.74
N ARG A 164 14.02 13.54 -16.89
CA ARG A 164 15.03 13.69 -17.95
C ARG A 164 16.09 12.59 -17.82
N SER A 165 16.29 11.86 -18.91
CA SER A 165 17.28 10.79 -19.06
C SER A 165 17.05 9.55 -18.18
N LEU A 166 15.84 9.37 -17.64
CA LEU A 166 15.48 8.18 -16.87
C LEU A 166 14.67 7.21 -17.73
N ASN A 167 15.00 5.93 -17.66
CA ASN A 167 14.18 4.85 -18.23
C ASN A 167 13.38 4.19 -17.11
N LEU A 168 12.10 4.51 -17.02
CA LEU A 168 11.24 4.05 -15.93
C LEU A 168 10.56 2.73 -16.28
N ASP A 169 10.62 1.77 -15.35
CA ASP A 169 9.79 0.57 -15.37
C ASP A 169 8.98 0.46 -14.05
N PRO A 170 7.74 1.02 -14.01
CA PRO A 170 6.87 0.88 -12.85
C PRO A 170 6.27 -0.54 -12.69
N GLY A 171 6.58 -1.46 -13.60
CA GLY A 171 5.96 -2.78 -13.68
C GLY A 171 4.47 -2.70 -14.06
N PRO A 172 3.69 -3.76 -13.76
CA PRO A 172 2.26 -3.79 -14.05
C PRO A 172 1.53 -2.64 -13.34
N LEU A 173 0.71 -1.89 -14.06
CA LEU A 173 -0.07 -0.80 -13.46
C LEU A 173 -1.40 -1.33 -12.89
N PRO A 174 -1.91 -0.75 -11.78
CA PRO A 174 -3.19 -1.16 -11.21
C PRO A 174 -4.34 -0.81 -12.17
N GLN A 175 -5.42 -1.58 -12.08
CA GLN A 175 -6.68 -1.21 -12.75
C GLN A 175 -7.24 0.08 -12.15
N ALA A 176 -7.83 0.94 -12.97
CA ALA A 176 -8.52 2.15 -12.52
C ALA A 176 -9.85 1.80 -11.83
N LEU A 177 -9.82 1.58 -10.51
CA LEU A 177 -11.01 1.28 -9.70
C LEU A 177 -11.58 2.51 -8.97
N GLY A 178 -10.74 3.51 -8.71
CA GLY A 178 -11.04 4.72 -7.94
C GLY A 178 -9.74 5.48 -7.64
N GLY A 179 -9.81 6.57 -6.87
CA GLY A 179 -8.64 7.42 -6.57
C GLY A 179 -7.47 6.66 -5.95
N ALA A 180 -7.75 5.69 -5.08
CA ALA A 180 -6.72 4.83 -4.49
C ALA A 180 -5.88 4.06 -5.52
N SER A 181 -6.44 3.77 -6.70
CA SER A 181 -5.70 3.11 -7.78
C SER A 181 -4.65 4.04 -8.37
N PHE A 182 -4.94 5.34 -8.48
CA PHE A 182 -3.99 6.35 -8.94
C PHE A 182 -2.88 6.59 -7.91
N LEU A 183 -3.21 6.62 -6.61
CA LEU A 183 -2.21 6.66 -5.54
C LEU A 183 -1.20 5.51 -5.65
N ARG A 184 -1.70 4.28 -5.79
CA ARG A 184 -0.85 3.09 -5.97
C ARG A 184 -0.03 3.15 -7.27
N ALA A 185 -0.59 3.71 -8.34
CA ALA A 185 0.12 3.88 -9.60
C ALA A 185 1.26 4.91 -9.49
N LEU A 186 1.00 6.07 -8.88
CA LEU A 186 2.00 7.10 -8.60
C LEU A 186 3.10 6.57 -7.67
N ALA A 187 2.73 5.78 -6.66
CA ALA A 187 3.71 5.11 -5.81
C ALA A 187 4.63 4.15 -6.57
N ARG A 188 4.09 3.41 -7.56
CA ARG A 188 4.92 2.56 -8.44
C ARG A 188 5.84 3.39 -9.32
N VAL A 189 5.38 4.52 -9.85
CA VAL A 189 6.21 5.42 -10.65
C VAL A 189 7.32 6.04 -9.81
N GLY A 190 7.04 6.53 -8.60
CA GLY A 190 8.07 7.07 -7.69
C GLY A 190 9.11 6.01 -7.31
N ALA A 191 8.68 4.77 -7.05
CA ALA A 191 9.60 3.67 -6.81
C ALA A 191 10.49 3.37 -8.03
N ALA A 192 9.92 3.35 -9.24
CA ALA A 192 10.69 3.18 -10.48
C ALA A 192 11.60 4.37 -10.80
N TRP A 193 11.19 5.58 -10.41
CA TRP A 193 12.03 6.77 -10.51
C TRP A 193 13.27 6.64 -9.63
N HIS A 194 13.11 6.18 -8.39
CA HIS A 194 14.24 5.89 -7.50
C HIS A 194 15.17 4.86 -8.13
N ASP A 195 14.62 3.73 -8.61
CA ASP A 195 15.41 2.66 -9.24
C ASP A 195 16.18 3.15 -10.47
N ALA A 196 15.57 4.04 -11.28
CA ALA A 196 16.19 4.61 -12.48
C ALA A 196 17.22 5.70 -12.19
N ALA A 197 17.05 6.44 -11.09
CA ALA A 197 17.94 7.52 -10.65
C ALA A 197 19.17 7.00 -9.89
N SER A 198 19.15 5.74 -9.44
CA SER A 198 20.30 5.11 -8.79
C SER A 198 21.53 5.02 -9.72
N PRO A 199 22.76 5.27 -9.22
CA PRO A 199 23.98 5.23 -10.03
C PRO A 199 24.23 3.82 -10.58
N LYS A 200 24.43 3.72 -11.89
CA LYS A 200 24.65 2.44 -12.62
C LYS A 200 26.08 1.90 -12.50
N ASP A 201 27.01 2.76 -12.12
CA ASP A 201 28.43 2.48 -11.91
C ASP A 201 28.73 1.95 -10.50
N GLN A 202 27.75 1.99 -9.60
CA GLN A 202 27.87 1.42 -8.25
C GLN A 202 27.45 -0.05 -8.21
N PRO A 203 28.09 -0.89 -7.36
CA PRO A 203 27.64 -2.26 -7.14
C PRO A 203 26.19 -2.31 -6.63
N PHE A 204 25.41 -3.30 -7.07
CA PHE A 204 24.00 -3.47 -6.72
C PHE A 204 23.72 -3.34 -5.20
N VAL A 205 24.58 -3.91 -4.35
CA VAL A 205 24.42 -3.88 -2.89
C VAL A 205 24.62 -2.50 -2.26
N VAL A 206 25.29 -1.59 -2.98
CA VAL A 206 25.51 -0.20 -2.56
C VAL A 206 24.39 0.70 -3.08
N SER A 207 23.85 0.41 -4.26
CA SER A 207 22.78 1.22 -4.87
C SER A 207 21.38 0.88 -4.36
N PHE A 208 21.14 -0.37 -3.93
CA PHE A 208 19.79 -0.87 -3.63
C PHE A 208 19.67 -1.41 -2.20
N ASP A 209 18.70 -0.87 -1.48
CA ASP A 209 18.23 -1.44 -0.22
C ASP A 209 17.58 -2.81 -0.48
N PRO A 210 18.08 -3.90 0.13
CA PRO A 210 17.57 -5.26 -0.10
C PRO A 210 16.07 -5.43 0.24
N TYR A 211 15.52 -4.58 1.10
CA TYR A 211 14.12 -4.60 1.49
C TYR A 211 13.33 -3.40 0.97
N GLY A 212 14.04 -2.34 0.56
CA GLY A 212 13.51 -1.26 -0.26
C GLY A 212 12.76 -0.20 0.52
N LEU A 213 13.13 0.12 1.76
CA LEU A 213 12.56 1.22 2.53
C LEU A 213 12.67 2.55 1.76
N ARG A 214 13.86 2.90 1.25
CA ARG A 214 14.05 4.13 0.46
C ARG A 214 13.17 4.13 -0.78
N ARG A 215 13.13 3.01 -1.50
CA ARG A 215 12.27 2.80 -2.66
C ARG A 215 10.78 2.99 -2.32
N ARG A 216 10.31 2.48 -1.18
CA ARG A 216 8.92 2.63 -0.71
C ARG A 216 8.62 4.06 -0.27
N SER A 217 9.57 4.72 0.38
CA SER A 217 9.45 6.12 0.78
C SER A 217 9.37 7.06 -0.43
N VAL A 218 10.26 6.93 -1.42
CA VAL A 218 10.16 7.73 -2.66
C VAL A 218 8.87 7.43 -3.42
N GLY A 219 8.42 6.16 -3.45
CA GLY A 219 7.11 5.81 -3.98
C GLY A 219 5.98 6.57 -3.26
N ALA A 220 5.91 6.48 -1.94
CA ALA A 220 4.91 7.19 -1.15
C ALA A 220 4.96 8.71 -1.34
N ARG A 221 6.16 9.30 -1.51
CA ARG A 221 6.35 10.73 -1.82
C ARG A 221 5.61 11.15 -3.09
N PHE A 222 5.68 10.33 -4.15
CA PHE A 222 4.94 10.56 -5.39
C PHE A 222 3.43 10.38 -5.22
N ALA A 223 3.00 9.44 -4.40
CA ALA A 223 1.58 9.30 -4.07
C ALA A 223 1.06 10.52 -3.29
N LEU A 224 1.85 11.11 -2.39
CA LEU A 224 1.47 12.30 -1.63
C LEU A 224 1.30 13.56 -2.49
N LEU A 225 1.76 13.59 -3.74
CA LEU A 225 1.48 14.69 -4.67
C LEU A 225 -0.03 14.92 -4.86
N THR A 226 -0.85 13.88 -4.71
CA THR A 226 -2.30 14.00 -4.84
C THR A 226 -2.97 14.71 -3.66
N LEU A 227 -2.24 14.92 -2.56
CA LEU A 227 -2.66 15.79 -1.46
C LEU A 227 -2.11 17.21 -1.60
N ASN A 228 -1.28 17.50 -2.60
CA ASN A 228 -0.74 18.83 -2.84
C ASN A 228 -1.77 19.66 -3.65
N PRO A 229 -2.34 20.75 -3.09
CA PRO A 229 -3.36 21.54 -3.77
C PRO A 229 -2.89 22.12 -5.11
N SER A 230 -1.65 22.58 -5.20
CA SER A 230 -1.07 23.13 -6.43
C SER A 230 -0.91 22.08 -7.53
N TYR A 231 -0.49 20.87 -7.18
CA TYR A 231 -0.48 19.72 -8.11
C TYR A 231 -1.90 19.40 -8.60
N VAL A 232 -2.86 19.23 -7.69
CA VAL A 232 -4.24 18.83 -8.03
C VAL A 232 -4.93 19.87 -8.92
N ARG A 233 -4.82 21.17 -8.59
CA ARG A 233 -5.37 22.26 -9.41
C ARG A 233 -4.84 22.22 -10.85
N ARG A 234 -3.56 21.91 -11.00
CA ARG A 234 -2.89 21.97 -12.30
C ARG A 234 -3.08 20.70 -13.12
N LYS A 235 -2.96 19.52 -12.50
CA LYS A 235 -2.95 18.23 -13.20
C LYS A 235 -4.32 17.60 -13.35
N LEU A 236 -5.23 17.91 -12.43
CA LEU A 236 -6.61 17.42 -12.47
C LEU A 236 -7.62 18.54 -12.76
N GLU A 237 -7.16 19.78 -12.93
CA GLU A 237 -7.98 20.94 -13.29
C GLU A 237 -9.13 21.19 -12.29
N LEU A 238 -8.91 20.85 -11.02
CA LEU A 238 -9.92 21.00 -9.96
C LEU A 238 -9.72 22.31 -9.20
N SER A 239 -10.82 22.99 -8.89
CA SER A 239 -10.81 24.23 -8.10
C SER A 239 -12.02 24.30 -7.16
N GLY A 240 -11.97 25.22 -6.20
CA GLY A 240 -13.08 25.49 -5.27
C GLY A 240 -13.55 24.24 -4.53
N PRO A 241 -14.88 24.01 -4.42
CA PRO A 241 -15.42 22.85 -3.69
C PRO A 241 -14.93 21.49 -4.20
N ARG A 242 -14.73 21.34 -5.52
CA ARG A 242 -14.25 20.07 -6.12
C ARG A 242 -12.83 19.73 -5.67
N LEU A 243 -11.97 20.74 -5.52
CA LEU A 243 -10.62 20.56 -4.99
C LEU A 243 -10.67 20.08 -3.53
N SER A 244 -11.43 20.76 -2.67
CA SER A 244 -11.56 20.38 -1.26
C SER A 244 -12.10 18.96 -1.10
N GLN A 245 -13.09 18.58 -1.91
CA GLN A 245 -13.64 17.23 -1.88
C GLN A 245 -12.64 16.18 -2.36
N HIS A 246 -11.88 16.46 -3.44
CA HIS A 246 -10.82 15.58 -3.91
C HIS A 246 -9.75 15.34 -2.84
N LEU A 247 -9.28 16.40 -2.18
CA LEU A 247 -8.27 16.32 -1.13
C LEU A 247 -8.78 15.51 0.06
N ARG A 248 -10.04 15.73 0.49
CA ARG A 248 -10.68 14.95 1.55
C ARG A 248 -10.79 13.47 1.19
N CYS A 249 -11.32 13.12 0.02
CA CYS A 249 -11.45 11.71 -0.40
C CYS A 249 -10.09 11.01 -0.53
N THR A 250 -9.08 11.73 -1.05
CA THR A 250 -7.71 11.26 -1.15
C THR A 250 -7.09 11.03 0.23
N ALA A 251 -7.31 11.94 1.17
CA ALA A 251 -6.86 11.80 2.56
C ALA A 251 -7.51 10.60 3.24
N ILE A 252 -8.81 10.36 3.04
CA ILE A 252 -9.50 9.15 3.53
C ILE A 252 -8.86 7.88 2.98
N SER A 253 -8.57 7.84 1.67
CA SER A 253 -7.93 6.69 1.03
C SER A 253 -6.53 6.42 1.56
N LEU A 254 -5.70 7.46 1.73
CA LEU A 254 -4.36 7.34 2.29
C LEU A 254 -4.38 6.95 3.78
N LEU A 255 -5.33 7.49 4.54
CA LEU A 255 -5.55 7.09 5.92
C LEU A 255 -5.91 5.60 6.00
N TRP A 256 -6.82 5.13 5.15
CA TRP A 256 -7.15 3.71 5.06
C TRP A 256 -5.94 2.85 4.69
N GLU A 257 -5.18 3.21 3.64
CA GLU A 257 -4.01 2.44 3.20
C GLU A 257 -2.92 2.35 4.26
N THR A 258 -2.66 3.44 5.00
CA THR A 258 -1.65 3.47 6.07
C THR A 258 -2.10 2.69 7.30
N ARG A 259 -3.39 2.75 7.67
CA ARG A 259 -3.97 1.90 8.74
C ARG A 259 -3.96 0.42 8.35
N LEU A 260 -4.24 0.10 7.09
CA LEU A 260 -4.14 -1.27 6.58
C LEU A 260 -2.68 -1.76 6.56
N ALA A 261 -1.72 -0.91 6.20
CA ALA A 261 -0.29 -1.22 6.29
C ALA A 261 0.14 -1.48 7.74
N ALA A 262 -0.30 -0.65 8.70
CA ALA A 262 -0.06 -0.86 10.12
C ALA A 262 -0.66 -2.20 10.62
N LEU A 263 -1.89 -2.51 10.23
CA LEU A 263 -2.50 -3.82 10.53
C LEU A 263 -1.63 -4.96 9.99
N ARG A 264 -1.18 -4.89 8.74
CA ARG A 264 -0.31 -5.94 8.18
C ARG A 264 0.99 -6.10 8.97
N VAL A 265 1.62 -5.00 9.39
CA VAL A 265 2.82 -5.04 10.25
C VAL A 265 2.54 -5.79 11.55
N LEU A 266 1.43 -5.50 12.23
CA LEU A 266 1.04 -6.15 13.49
C LEU A 266 0.76 -7.66 13.33
N LEU A 267 0.35 -8.10 12.15
CA LEU A 267 0.03 -9.51 11.88
C LEU A 267 1.25 -10.38 11.53
N ARG A 268 2.37 -9.78 11.11
CA ARG A 268 3.55 -10.50 10.60
C ARG A 268 4.11 -11.51 11.58
N ALA A 269 4.30 -11.11 12.84
CA ALA A 269 4.86 -11.98 13.86
C ALA A 269 3.97 -13.22 14.05
N SER A 270 2.65 -13.02 14.25
CA SER A 270 1.69 -14.10 14.42
C SER A 270 1.59 -15.04 13.21
N ALA A 271 1.71 -14.51 11.99
CA ALA A 271 1.71 -15.30 10.76
C ALA A 271 2.83 -16.35 10.71
N SER A 272 3.96 -16.06 11.36
CA SER A 272 5.12 -16.94 11.38
C SER A 272 4.98 -18.13 12.35
N TYR A 273 4.01 -18.08 13.28
CA TYR A 273 3.81 -19.14 14.28
C TYR A 273 2.73 -20.13 13.88
N SER A 274 1.48 -19.68 13.71
CA SER A 274 0.38 -20.57 13.31
C SER A 274 -0.78 -19.81 12.66
N THR A 275 -1.61 -20.56 11.93
CA THR A 275 -2.85 -20.04 11.33
C THR A 275 -3.81 -19.53 12.40
N GLU A 276 -3.91 -20.25 13.52
CA GLU A 276 -4.79 -19.92 14.65
C GLU A 276 -4.33 -18.63 15.33
N ARG A 277 -3.02 -18.50 15.61
CA ARG A 277 -2.46 -17.29 16.21
C ARG A 277 -2.63 -16.08 15.28
N LEU A 278 -2.43 -16.27 13.98
CA LEU A 278 -2.69 -15.24 12.98
C LEU A 278 -4.15 -14.78 12.98
N GLN A 279 -5.11 -15.72 13.05
CA GLN A 279 -6.54 -15.40 13.10
C GLN A 279 -6.92 -14.66 14.39
N GLN A 280 -6.40 -15.09 15.55
CA GLN A 280 -6.64 -14.42 16.83
C GLN A 280 -6.11 -12.98 16.83
N THR A 281 -4.86 -12.77 16.39
CA THR A 281 -4.30 -11.42 16.27
C THR A 281 -5.06 -10.59 15.25
N PHE A 282 -5.54 -11.20 14.15
CA PHE A 282 -6.38 -10.50 13.20
C PHE A 282 -7.70 -10.04 13.80
N GLU A 283 -8.40 -10.89 14.54
CA GLU A 283 -9.66 -10.53 15.19
C GLU A 283 -9.47 -9.35 16.16
N GLU A 284 -8.40 -9.37 16.95
CA GLU A 284 -8.05 -8.30 17.88
C GLU A 284 -7.71 -6.98 17.17
N GLN A 285 -6.83 -7.03 16.16
CA GLN A 285 -6.26 -5.83 15.54
C GLN A 285 -7.12 -5.27 14.39
N ALA A 286 -7.91 -6.11 13.71
CA ALA A 286 -8.72 -5.68 12.58
C ALA A 286 -9.76 -4.65 12.98
N ARG A 287 -10.44 -4.85 14.13
CA ARG A 287 -11.43 -3.87 14.64
C ARG A 287 -10.79 -2.51 14.89
N ARG A 288 -9.58 -2.49 15.45
CA ARG A 288 -8.82 -1.24 15.65
C ARG A 288 -8.57 -0.59 14.31
N ALA A 289 -7.99 -1.31 13.35
CA ALA A 289 -7.63 -0.75 12.04
C ALA A 289 -8.84 -0.29 11.19
N THR A 290 -9.93 -1.05 11.17
CA THR A 290 -11.07 -0.82 10.27
C THR A 290 -12.25 -0.12 10.93
N GLY A 291 -12.29 -0.03 12.25
CA GLY A 291 -13.43 0.50 13.02
C GLY A 291 -14.62 -0.46 13.12
N THR A 292 -14.58 -1.62 12.45
CA THR A 292 -15.67 -2.61 12.44
C THR A 292 -15.12 -4.02 12.65
N ALA A 293 -15.92 -4.91 13.23
CA ALA A 293 -15.52 -6.30 13.41
C ALA A 293 -15.42 -7.00 12.05
N LEU A 294 -14.30 -7.68 11.78
CA LEU A 294 -14.11 -8.48 10.57
C LEU A 294 -14.17 -9.96 10.90
N ASP A 295 -14.69 -10.76 9.98
CA ASP A 295 -14.61 -12.22 10.08
C ASP A 295 -13.14 -12.65 10.10
N PRO A 296 -12.67 -13.40 11.12
CA PRO A 296 -11.29 -13.87 11.19
C PRO A 296 -10.86 -14.67 9.96
N ARG A 297 -11.82 -15.27 9.25
CA ARG A 297 -11.60 -15.99 8.00
C ARG A 297 -11.24 -15.11 6.81
N LEU A 298 -11.25 -13.78 6.95
CA LEU A 298 -10.71 -12.87 5.94
C LEU A 298 -9.20 -12.65 6.08
N CYS A 299 -8.59 -13.04 7.19
CA CYS A 299 -7.15 -12.91 7.42
C CYS A 299 -6.36 -13.70 6.38
N GLY A 300 -5.36 -13.08 5.74
CA GLY A 300 -4.57 -13.71 4.68
C GLY A 300 -5.31 -13.84 3.34
N ALA A 301 -6.64 -13.68 3.30
CA ALA A 301 -7.43 -13.65 2.08
C ALA A 301 -7.58 -12.23 1.55
N LEU A 302 -8.25 -11.35 2.31
CA LEU A 302 -8.44 -9.95 1.93
C LEU A 302 -7.26 -9.09 2.39
N VAL A 303 -6.79 -9.33 3.63
CA VAL A 303 -5.57 -8.70 4.16
C VAL A 303 -4.40 -9.64 3.90
N GLU A 304 -3.86 -9.55 2.69
CA GLU A 304 -2.66 -10.27 2.30
C GLU A 304 -1.43 -9.65 2.98
N LEU A 305 -0.57 -10.51 3.54
CA LEU A 305 0.70 -10.10 4.12
C LEU A 305 1.81 -10.23 3.08
N HIS A 306 2.73 -9.28 3.08
CA HIS A 306 3.90 -9.26 2.21
C HIS A 306 5.18 -8.99 3.03
N PRO A 307 6.33 -9.57 2.62
CA PRO A 307 7.64 -9.29 3.21
C PRO A 307 7.97 -7.82 3.41
N ASP A 308 7.40 -6.91 2.63
CA ASP A 308 7.75 -5.49 2.60
C ASP A 308 6.74 -4.56 3.31
N ASP A 309 5.76 -5.12 4.04
CA ASP A 309 4.68 -4.32 4.63
C ASP A 309 5.20 -3.28 5.63
N ALA A 310 6.27 -3.61 6.38
CA ALA A 310 6.91 -2.67 7.29
C ALA A 310 7.57 -1.50 6.54
N GLN A 311 8.19 -1.76 5.39
CA GLN A 311 8.78 -0.73 4.52
C GLN A 311 7.70 0.14 3.89
N ARG A 312 6.54 -0.41 3.54
CA ARG A 312 5.41 0.37 3.03
C ARG A 312 4.85 1.29 4.10
N PHE A 313 4.67 0.76 5.31
CA PHE A 313 4.19 1.52 6.46
C PHE A 313 5.17 2.64 6.83
N LEU A 314 6.42 2.32 7.20
CA LEU A 314 7.40 3.35 7.58
C LEU A 314 7.78 4.27 6.41
N GLY A 315 7.83 3.73 5.19
CA GLY A 315 8.10 4.51 3.99
C GLY A 315 7.09 5.64 3.78
N ALA A 316 5.81 5.42 4.10
CA ALA A 316 4.79 6.47 4.03
C ALA A 316 5.02 7.61 5.03
N HIS A 317 5.45 7.29 6.25
CA HIS A 317 5.78 8.30 7.27
C HIS A 317 7.04 9.08 6.91
N LEU A 318 8.10 8.38 6.50
CA LEU A 318 9.33 9.02 6.02
C LEU A 318 9.05 9.93 4.82
N ALA A 319 8.21 9.48 3.90
CA ALA A 319 7.81 10.29 2.75
C ALA A 319 7.12 11.59 3.16
N ALA A 320 6.24 11.57 4.16
CA ALA A 320 5.58 12.78 4.64
C ALA A 320 6.56 13.78 5.27
N GLN A 321 7.50 13.29 6.10
CA GLN A 321 8.60 14.12 6.63
C GLN A 321 9.43 14.75 5.51
N GLU A 322 9.78 13.97 4.49
CA GLU A 322 10.56 14.46 3.35
C GLU A 322 9.78 15.45 2.47
N VAL A 323 8.48 15.26 2.30
CA VAL A 323 7.62 16.23 1.59
C VAL A 323 7.58 17.55 2.33
N GLU A 324 7.48 17.56 3.66
CA GLU A 324 7.55 18.80 4.44
C GLU A 324 8.91 19.48 4.28
N GLN A 325 10.02 18.74 4.38
CA GLN A 325 11.36 19.29 4.15
C GLN A 325 11.54 19.88 2.75
N LEU A 326 11.05 19.20 1.72
CA LEU A 326 11.10 19.69 0.34
C LEU A 326 10.24 20.94 0.15
N ARG A 327 9.07 20.99 0.79
CA ARG A 327 8.20 22.18 0.76
C ARG A 327 8.86 23.36 1.44
N ASP A 328 9.46 23.16 2.59
CA ASP A 328 10.10 24.23 3.36
C ASP A 328 11.35 24.77 2.64
N ALA A 329 12.06 23.91 1.89
CA ALA A 329 13.26 24.29 1.14
C ALA A 329 12.99 24.84 -0.28
N HIS A 330 11.93 24.39 -0.94
CA HIS A 330 11.70 24.62 -2.38
C HIS A 330 10.26 25.03 -2.75
N ASP A 331 9.46 25.41 -1.77
CA ASP A 331 8.04 25.78 -1.85
C ASP A 331 7.07 24.61 -2.15
N GLU A 332 5.76 24.90 -2.17
CA GLU A 332 4.69 23.91 -2.42
C GLU A 332 4.86 23.16 -3.75
N ASP A 333 5.44 23.81 -4.77
CA ASP A 333 5.68 23.27 -6.11
C ASP A 333 7.08 22.60 -6.25
N TRP A 334 7.64 22.06 -5.15
CA TRP A 334 8.99 21.43 -5.12
C TRP A 334 9.24 20.40 -6.22
N PHE A 335 8.20 19.69 -6.67
CA PHE A 335 8.28 18.66 -7.72
C PHE A 335 8.54 19.24 -9.12
N ARG A 336 8.45 20.56 -9.27
CA ARG A 336 8.80 21.33 -10.48
C ARG A 336 10.02 22.22 -10.30
N ASN A 337 10.35 22.55 -9.06
CA ASN A 337 11.46 23.42 -8.76
C ASN A 337 12.77 22.73 -9.21
N PRO A 338 13.57 23.31 -10.12
CA PRO A 338 14.82 22.70 -10.58
C PRO A 338 15.75 22.32 -9.42
N ARG A 339 15.84 23.16 -8.38
CA ARG A 339 16.67 22.88 -7.19
C ARG A 339 16.12 21.72 -6.37
N GLY A 340 14.80 21.62 -6.25
CA GLY A 340 14.13 20.49 -5.60
C GLY A 340 14.37 19.18 -6.37
N ILE A 341 14.26 19.22 -7.70
CA ILE A 341 14.55 18.08 -8.57
C ILE A 341 16.02 17.65 -8.44
N ASP A 342 16.96 18.60 -8.46
CA ASP A 342 18.39 18.33 -8.28
C ASP A 342 18.69 17.73 -6.90
N GLN A 343 18.07 18.26 -5.84
CA GLN A 343 18.17 17.67 -4.50
C GLN A 343 17.69 16.22 -4.49
N MET A 344 16.49 15.94 -5.03
CA MET A 344 15.96 14.59 -5.06
C MET A 344 16.86 13.62 -5.83
N ARG A 345 17.41 14.06 -6.97
CA ARG A 345 18.36 13.27 -7.77
C ARG A 345 19.64 12.99 -6.99
N SER A 346 20.17 14.00 -6.30
CA SER A 346 21.34 13.86 -5.43
C SER A 346 21.09 12.88 -4.29
N GLU A 347 19.91 12.94 -3.67
CA GLU A 347 19.52 11.99 -2.63
C GLU A 347 19.33 10.56 -3.15
N ALA A 348 18.79 10.39 -4.35
CA ALA A 348 18.64 9.08 -4.98
C ALA A 348 19.99 8.42 -5.32
N ALA A 349 21.05 9.23 -5.47
CA ALA A 349 22.42 8.77 -5.69
C ALA A 349 23.15 8.33 -4.40
N ARG A 350 22.55 8.55 -3.22
CA ARG A 350 23.14 8.16 -1.95
C ARG A 350 22.94 6.67 -1.68
N PRO A 351 23.89 6.01 -0.99
CA PRO A 351 23.69 4.66 -0.50
C PRO A 351 22.44 4.56 0.40
N PRO A 352 21.84 3.36 0.53
CA PRO A 352 20.81 3.07 1.51
C PRO A 352 21.21 3.47 2.92
N PHE A 353 20.21 3.73 3.75
CA PHE A 353 20.40 4.02 5.16
C PHE A 353 21.12 2.87 5.87
N SER A 354 22.19 3.18 6.62
CA SER A 354 22.79 2.25 7.58
C SER A 354 21.92 2.10 8.83
N GLU A 355 21.22 3.17 9.21
CA GLU A 355 20.28 3.25 10.32
C GLU A 355 19.02 3.97 9.84
N VAL A 356 17.84 3.44 10.18
CA VAL A 356 16.58 4.07 9.77
C VAL A 356 16.39 5.39 10.51
N PRO A 357 16.10 6.49 9.79
CA PRO A 357 15.83 7.79 10.42
C PRO A 357 14.70 7.70 11.45
N SER A 358 14.74 8.56 12.46
CA SER A 358 13.66 8.67 13.44
C SER A 358 12.32 8.98 12.74
N VAL A 359 11.33 8.13 12.98
CA VAL A 359 10.00 8.24 12.37
C VAL A 359 9.14 9.15 13.22
N ASP A 360 8.69 10.27 12.64
CA ASP A 360 7.68 11.15 13.21
C ASP A 360 6.34 10.93 12.49
N PHE A 361 5.28 10.73 13.26
CA PHE A 361 3.93 10.59 12.72
C PHE A 361 3.26 11.91 12.42
N GLU A 362 3.73 13.01 12.99
CA GLU A 362 3.07 14.31 12.91
C GLU A 362 2.91 14.82 11.48
N PRO A 363 3.93 14.76 10.59
CA PRO A 363 3.79 15.23 9.22
C PRO A 363 2.69 14.50 8.44
N LEU A 364 2.64 13.17 8.56
CA LEU A 364 1.61 12.39 7.88
C LEU A 364 0.23 12.59 8.52
N ALA A 365 0.16 12.65 9.85
CA ALA A 365 -1.09 12.93 10.54
C ALA A 365 -1.66 14.28 10.09
N ARG A 366 -0.87 15.35 10.13
CA ARG A 366 -1.28 16.68 9.67
C ARG A 366 -1.77 16.66 8.22
N ALA A 367 -0.97 16.09 7.31
CA ALA A 367 -1.31 15.99 5.89
C ALA A 367 -2.63 15.25 5.60
N LEU A 368 -3.06 14.35 6.49
CA LEU A 368 -4.31 13.62 6.35
C LEU A 368 -5.45 14.29 7.11
N LEU A 369 -5.25 14.63 8.37
CA LEU A 369 -6.29 15.07 9.30
C LEU A 369 -6.78 16.49 9.00
N ASP A 370 -5.93 17.36 8.44
CA ASP A 370 -6.31 18.72 8.04
C ASP A 370 -7.44 18.74 7.00
N TYR A 371 -7.61 17.65 6.23
CA TYR A 371 -8.67 17.51 5.23
C TYR A 371 -9.91 16.75 5.73
N LEU A 372 -9.88 16.21 6.95
CA LEU A 372 -10.99 15.45 7.53
C LEU A 372 -11.85 16.25 8.52
N GLY A 373 -11.32 17.38 9.01
CA GLY A 373 -11.96 18.29 9.97
C GLY A 373 -13.06 19.18 9.42
#